data_AF-A0AAW5Z9S8-F1
#
_entry.id   AF-A0AAW5Z9S8-F1
#
_cell.length_a   1.000
_cell.length_b   1.000
_cell.length_c   1.000
_cell.angle_alpha   90.00
_cell.angle_beta   90.00
_cell.angle_gamma   90.00
#
_symmetry.space_group_name_H-M   'P 1'
#
loop_
_entity.id
_entity.type
_entity.pdbx_description
1 polymer ?
#
loop_
_entity_poly.entity_id
_entity_poly.type
_entity_poly.pdbx_seq_one_letter_code
_entity_poly.pdbx_strand_id
1 'polypeptide(L)' 'HIVVNNYTNAGLRSLVLIVVYSIIFYGFKTWLKVRNSDKRTDKETPYVPIPEGGVKISSHH' A
#
# COMPACT_ATOMS: atom_id res chain seq x y z
N HIS A 1 38.64 -19.99 -13.49
CA HIS A 1 37.18 -20.19 -13.63
C HIS A 1 36.41 -20.20 -12.30
N ILE A 2 37.00 -20.57 -11.15
CA ILE A 2 36.36 -20.50 -9.81
C ILE A 2 36.11 -19.05 -9.37
N VAL A 3 37.08 -18.17 -9.64
CA VAL A 3 37.04 -16.75 -9.29
C VAL A 3 35.87 -16.03 -10.00
N VAL A 4 35.64 -16.31 -11.29
CA VAL A 4 34.50 -15.75 -12.06
C VAL A 4 33.17 -16.27 -11.51
N ASN A 5 33.04 -17.56 -11.20
CA ASN A 5 31.82 -18.11 -10.60
C ASN A 5 31.51 -17.45 -9.24
N ASN A 6 32.52 -17.21 -8.41
CA ASN A 6 32.34 -16.53 -7.13
C ASN A 6 31.92 -15.07 -7.32
N TYR A 7 32.49 -14.35 -8.29
CA TYR A 7 32.07 -12.98 -8.62
C TYR A 7 30.65 -12.91 -9.20
N THR A 8 30.26 -13.88 -10.04
CA THR A 8 28.88 -13.98 -10.56
C THR A 8 27.89 -14.24 -9.42
N ASN A 9 28.22 -15.15 -8.51
CA ASN A 9 27.38 -15.46 -7.34
C ASN A 9 27.29 -14.25 -6.38
N ALA A 10 28.39 -13.54 -6.16
CA ALA A 10 28.39 -12.29 -5.39
C ALA A 10 27.54 -11.20 -6.06
N GLY A 11 27.63 -11.06 -7.39
CA GLY A 11 26.83 -10.12 -8.17
C GLY A 11 25.33 -10.42 -8.06
N LEU A 12 24.93 -11.68 -8.23
CA LEU A 12 23.53 -12.09 -8.10
C LEU A 12 22.97 -11.79 -6.70
N ARG A 13 23.75 -12.07 -5.64
CA ARG A 13 23.39 -11.74 -4.26
C ARG A 13 23.22 -10.24 -4.04
N SER A 14 24.15 -9.43 -4.56
CA SER A 14 24.05 -7.97 -4.47
C SER A 14 22.83 -7.41 -5.17
N LEU A 15 22.48 -7.92 -6.36
CA LEU A 15 21.27 -7.51 -7.08
C LEU A 15 19.99 -7.83 -6.29
N VAL A 16 19.92 -9.03 -5.69
CA VAL A 16 18.80 -9.41 -4.82
C VAL A 16 18.71 -8.49 -3.61
N LEU A 17 19.83 -8.20 -2.94
CA LEU A 17 19.85 -7.32 -1.77
C LEU A 17 19.38 -5.90 -2.11
N ILE A 18 19.75 -5.36 -3.27
CA ILE A 18 19.28 -4.05 -3.73
C ILE A 18 17.76 -4.03 -3.87
N VAL A 19 17.18 -5.06 -4.49
CA VAL A 19 15.73 -5.18 -4.66
C VAL A 19 15.02 -5.34 -3.31
N VAL A 20 15.55 -6.17 -2.41
CA VAL A 20 14.97 -6.34 -1.07
C VAL A 20 15.02 -5.02 -0.29
N TYR A 21 16.16 -4.32 -0.33
CA TYR A 21 16.32 -3.05 0.35
C TYR A 21 15.37 -1.98 -0.18
N SER A 22 15.10 -1.95 -1.49
CA SER A 22 14.15 -0.99 -2.07
C SER A 22 12.71 -1.24 -1.60
N ILE A 23 12.29 -2.50 -1.49
CA ILE A 23 10.96 -2.87 -0.96
C ILE A 23 10.83 -2.44 0.51
N ILE A 24 11.83 -2.75 1.33
CA ILE A 24 11.85 -2.37 2.75
C ILE A 24 11.79 -0.85 2.90
N PHE A 25 12.60 -0.13 2.11
CA PHE A 25 12.63 1.33 2.14
C PHE A 25 11.28 1.94 1.73
N TYR A 26 10.67 1.45 0.65
CA TYR A 26 9.35 1.91 0.21
C TYR A 26 8.25 1.62 1.24
N GLY A 27 8.26 0.43 1.83
CA GLY A 27 7.35 0.04 2.90
C GLY A 27 7.50 0.93 4.13
N PHE A 28 8.73 1.19 4.56
CA PHE A 28 9.03 2.08 5.69
C PHE A 28 8.53 3.52 5.44
N LYS A 29 8.77 4.07 4.24
CA LYS A 29 8.27 5.40 3.85
C LYS A 29 6.74 5.45 3.85
N THR A 30 6.08 4.41 3.36
CA THR A 30 4.61 4.32 3.33
C THR A 30 4.04 4.24 4.73
N TRP A 31 4.61 3.40 5.59
CA TRP A 31 4.20 3.27 6.98
C TRP A 31 4.38 4.58 7.77
N LEU A 32 5.53 5.26 7.62
CA LEU A 32 5.77 6.57 8.22
C LEU A 32 4.72 7.61 7.80
N LYS A 33 4.28 7.58 6.54
CA LYS A 33 3.28 8.52 6.02
C LYS A 33 1.90 8.30 6.65
N VAL A 34 1.48 7.04 6.82
CA VAL A 34 0.16 6.72 7.41
C VAL A 34 0.14 7.00 8.90
N ARG A 35 1.17 6.59 9.65
CA ARG A 35 1.21 6.80 11.11
C ARG A 35 1.28 8.27 11.53
N ASN A 36 1.81 9.14 10.68
CA ASN A 36 1.89 10.59 10.94
C ASN A 36 0.66 11.34 10.41
N SER A 37 -0.37 10.64 9.92
CA SER A 37 -1.60 11.23 9.40
C SER A 37 -2.78 10.93 10.32
N ASP A 38 -3.40 11.96 10.89
CA ASP A 38 -4.64 11.82 11.67
C ASP A 38 -5.91 11.63 10.81
N LYS A 39 -5.76 11.61 9.48
CA LYS A 39 -6.89 11.47 8.54
C LYS A 39 -7.21 10.00 8.31
N ARG A 40 -8.51 9.64 8.38
CA ARG A 40 -9.04 8.36 7.88
C ARG A 40 -8.57 8.16 6.43
N THR A 41 -7.93 7.03 6.16
CA THR A 41 -7.39 6.68 4.83
C THR A 41 -8.32 5.78 4.03
N ASP A 42 -9.40 5.30 4.63
CA ASP A 42 -10.42 4.51 3.97
C ASP A 42 -11.19 5.35 2.94
N LYS A 43 -11.67 4.65 1.92
CA LYS A 43 -12.46 5.22 0.81
C LYS A 43 -13.93 4.81 0.94
N GLU A 44 -14.44 4.80 2.17
CA GLU A 44 -15.83 4.46 2.41
C GLU A 44 -16.73 5.60 1.93
N THR A 45 -17.91 5.23 1.41
CA THR A 45 -18.95 6.21 1.12
C THR A 45 -19.38 6.88 2.43
N PRO A 46 -19.45 8.22 2.51
CA PRO A 46 -19.93 8.92 3.69
C PRO A 46 -21.29 8.39 4.12
N TYR A 47 -21.49 8.23 5.43
CA TYR A 47 -22.79 7.83 5.96
C TYR A 47 -23.86 8.84 5.54
N VAL A 48 -24.92 8.34 4.91
CA VAL A 48 -26.09 9.12 4.56
C VAL A 48 -27.16 8.83 5.63
N PRO A 49 -27.50 9.79 6.49
CA PRO A 49 -28.53 9.58 7.50
C PRO A 49 -29.88 9.29 6.83
N ILE A 50 -30.57 8.28 7.35
CA ILE A 50 -31.94 7.97 6.93
C ILE A 50 -32.84 9.05 7.55
N PRO A 51 -33.65 9.77 6.76
CA PRO A 51 -34.60 10.74 7.31
C PRO A 51 -35.54 10.08 8.32
N GLU A 52 -35.87 10.77 9.42
CA GLU A 52 -36.73 10.25 10.50
C GLU A 52 -38.12 9.76 10.02
N GLY A 53 -38.57 10.20 8.84
CA GLY A 53 -39.83 9.80 8.22
C GLY A 53 -39.75 8.65 7.20
N GLY A 54 -38.59 8.00 7.03
CA GLY A 54 -38.39 6.93 6.03
C GLY A 54 -38.27 7.43 4.59
N VAL A 55 -37.67 6.61 3.72
CA VAL A 55 -37.47 6.92 2.30
C VAL A 55 -38.83 6.95 1.59
N LYS A 56 -39.29 8.13 1.17
CA LYS A 56 -40.40 8.23 0.19
C LYS A 56 -39.86 7.80 -1.17
N ILE A 57 -39.95 6.51 -1.46
CA ILE A 57 -39.79 5.99 -2.82
C ILE A 57 -40.92 6.55 -3.68
N SER A 58 -40.68 7.64 -4.40
CA SER A 58 -41.56 8.04 -5.50
C SER A 58 -41.35 7.03 -6.63
N SER A 59 -42.07 5.91 -6.57
CA SER A 59 -42.16 4.96 -7.67
C SER A 59 -42.78 5.66 -8.87
N HIS A 60 -41.95 6.07 -9.82
CA HIS A 60 -42.43 6.49 -11.14
C HIS A 60 -42.86 5.24 -11.89
N HIS A 61 -44.18 5.04 -11.98
CA HIS A 61 -44.83 4.27 -13.03
C HIS A 61 -44.94 5.11 -14.30
#